data_AF-A0A842PH16-F1
#
_entry.id   AF-A0A842PH16-F1
#
_cell.length_a   1.000
_cell.length_b   1.000
_cell.length_c   1.000
_cell.angle_alpha   90.00
_cell.angle_beta   90.00
_cell.angle_gamma   90.00
#
_symmetry.space_group_name_H-M   'P 1'
#
loop_
_entity.id
_entity.type
_entity.pdbx_description
1 polymer ?
#
loop_
_entity_poly.entity_id
_entity_poly.type
_entity_poly.pdbx_seq_one_letter_code
_entity_poly.pdbx_strand_id
1 'polypeptide(L)'
;MGRIGRGIDATAKWLLKWRIIRGPARLIANSRYAYSFITRTDRVRTNRLRDRLKRGTVPEHVSIIMDGNRRFACSRDMEKEVGHKHGKEKLKEVMDWVLDLGIPYLTVYALSTENVTGREGEELDSLYAQWPLGMIHV
;
A
#
# COMPACT_ATOMS: atom_id res chain seq x y z
N MET A 1 26.12 8.12 -34.77
CA MET A 1 24.95 8.76 -34.11
C MET A 1 24.74 10.16 -34.69
N GLY A 2 23.69 10.35 -35.49
CA GLY A 2 23.54 11.51 -36.40
C GLY A 2 23.16 12.83 -35.73
N ARG A 3 23.44 13.96 -36.41
CA ARG A 3 23.16 15.35 -35.99
C ARG A 3 21.71 15.59 -35.54
N ILE A 4 20.76 14.79 -36.04
CA ILE A 4 19.33 14.84 -35.72
C ILE A 4 19.06 14.47 -34.25
N GLY A 5 19.77 13.47 -33.69
CA GLY A 5 19.55 13.01 -32.31
C GLY A 5 19.92 14.06 -31.26
N ARG A 6 20.93 14.90 -31.54
CA ARG A 6 21.35 15.99 -30.62
C ARG A 6 20.35 17.15 -30.59
N GLY A 7 19.66 17.41 -31.72
CA GLY A 7 18.61 18.43 -31.79
C GLY A 7 17.38 18.06 -30.96
N ILE A 8 16.93 16.80 -31.10
CA ILE A 8 15.79 16.29 -30.33
C ILE A 8 16.09 16.31 -28.83
N ASP A 9 17.29 15.87 -28.43
CA ASP A 9 17.68 15.84 -27.01
C ASP A 9 17.81 17.26 -26.40
N ALA A 10 18.27 18.24 -27.18
CA ALA A 10 18.30 19.64 -26.76
C ALA A 10 16.89 20.23 -26.55
N THR A 11 15.95 19.92 -27.46
CA THR A 11 14.55 20.34 -27.31
C THR A 11 13.85 19.66 -26.13
N ALA A 12 14.12 18.38 -25.88
CA ALA A 12 13.58 17.65 -24.74
C ALA A 12 14.10 18.23 -23.40
N LYS A 13 15.40 18.51 -23.30
CA LYS A 13 16.01 19.16 -22.13
C LYS A 13 15.45 20.56 -21.89
N TRP A 14 15.21 21.33 -22.96
CA TRP A 14 14.59 22.66 -22.87
C TRP A 14 13.15 22.58 -22.34
N LEU A 15 12.32 21.67 -22.88
CA LEU A 15 10.94 21.48 -22.43
C LEU A 15 10.84 21.02 -20.96
N LEU A 16 11.75 20.15 -20.51
CA LEU A 16 11.83 19.71 -19.11
C LEU A 16 12.31 20.84 -18.19
N LYS A 17 13.31 21.63 -18.62
CA LYS A 17 13.87 22.77 -17.85
C LYS A 17 12.80 23.79 -17.49
N TRP A 18 11.88 24.07 -18.40
CA TRP A 18 10.79 25.05 -18.19
C TRP A 18 9.50 24.45 -17.61
N ARG A 19 9.49 23.14 -17.27
CA ARG A 19 8.31 22.43 -16.75
C ARG A 19 7.05 22.59 -17.62
N ILE A 20 7.18 22.93 -18.90
CA ILE A 20 6.07 23.24 -19.82
C ILE A 20 5.12 22.04 -19.93
N ILE A 21 5.67 20.83 -19.86
CA ILE A 21 4.92 19.57 -19.94
C ILE A 21 4.24 19.22 -18.60
N ARG A 22 4.71 19.76 -17.47
CA ARG A 22 4.31 19.31 -16.12
C ARG A 22 2.86 19.65 -15.75
N GLY A 23 2.38 20.82 -16.16
CA GLY A 23 0.98 21.25 -15.95
C GLY A 23 -0.03 20.38 -16.70
N PRO A 24 0.05 20.30 -18.04
CA PRO A 24 -0.87 19.47 -18.83
C PRO A 24 -0.73 17.98 -18.52
N ALA A 25 0.48 17.47 -18.25
CA ALA A 25 0.66 16.08 -17.84
C ALA A 25 -0.07 15.76 -16.52
N ARG A 26 -0.10 16.70 -15.57
CA ARG A 26 -0.81 16.52 -14.28
C ARG A 26 -2.33 16.55 -14.45
N LEU A 27 -2.84 17.42 -15.32
CA LEU A 27 -4.26 17.46 -15.68
C LEU A 27 -4.72 16.19 -16.40
N ILE A 28 -3.93 15.70 -17.34
CA ILE A 28 -4.23 14.45 -18.06
C ILE A 28 -4.16 13.26 -17.09
N ALA A 29 -3.15 13.19 -16.22
CA ALA A 29 -3.04 12.11 -15.23
C ALA A 29 -4.21 12.08 -14.24
N ASN A 30 -4.77 13.24 -13.88
CA ASN A 30 -5.93 13.36 -12.99
C ASN A 30 -7.29 13.29 -13.72
N SER A 31 -7.31 13.00 -15.02
CA SER A 31 -8.54 12.91 -15.81
C SER A 31 -9.31 11.60 -15.56
N ARG A 32 -10.65 11.64 -15.66
CA ARG A 32 -11.52 10.44 -15.63
C ARG A 32 -11.12 9.41 -16.68
N TYR A 33 -10.62 9.86 -17.83
CA TYR A 33 -10.14 8.98 -18.90
C TYR A 33 -8.84 8.26 -18.50
N ALA A 34 -7.91 8.96 -17.84
CA ALA A 34 -6.70 8.34 -17.30
C ALA A 34 -7.06 7.33 -16.22
N TYR A 35 -7.96 7.66 -15.30
CA TYR A 35 -8.47 6.69 -14.32
C TYR A 35 -9.15 5.48 -14.97
N SER A 36 -10.02 5.68 -15.98
CA SER A 36 -10.69 4.60 -16.70
C SER A 36 -9.70 3.68 -17.42
N PHE A 37 -8.66 4.25 -18.02
CA PHE A 37 -7.62 3.49 -18.69
C PHE A 37 -6.75 2.73 -17.68
N ILE A 38 -6.26 3.42 -16.64
CA ILE A 38 -5.42 2.83 -15.58
C ILE A 38 -6.17 1.68 -14.89
N THR A 39 -7.41 1.88 -14.46
CA THR A 39 -8.21 0.84 -13.80
C THR A 39 -8.44 -0.38 -14.68
N ARG A 40 -8.64 -0.18 -15.99
CA ARG A 40 -8.79 -1.29 -16.95
C ARG A 40 -7.48 -2.06 -17.10
N THR A 41 -6.35 -1.35 -17.23
CA THR A 41 -5.03 -1.99 -17.32
C THR A 41 -4.62 -2.68 -16.02
N ASP A 42 -5.00 -2.11 -14.88
CA ASP A 42 -4.73 -2.66 -13.55
C ASP A 42 -5.47 -3.98 -13.36
N ARG A 43 -6.75 -4.05 -13.75
CA ARG A 43 -7.52 -5.31 -13.74
C ARG A 43 -6.83 -6.42 -14.54
N VAL A 44 -6.33 -6.11 -15.74
CA VAL A 44 -5.61 -7.08 -16.57
C VAL A 44 -4.30 -7.52 -15.91
N ARG A 45 -3.55 -6.58 -15.32
CA ARG A 45 -2.30 -6.88 -14.60
C ARG A 45 -2.55 -7.77 -13.39
N THR A 46 -3.56 -7.46 -12.59
CA THR A 46 -3.92 -8.21 -11.37
C THR A 46 -4.37 -9.62 -11.72
N ASN A 47 -5.18 -9.79 -12.76
CA ASN A 47 -5.58 -11.13 -13.24
C ASN A 47 -4.36 -11.94 -13.70
N ARG A 48 -3.44 -11.34 -14.47
CA ARG A 48 -2.22 -12.03 -14.91
C ARG A 48 -1.32 -12.44 -13.75
N LEU A 49 -1.21 -11.61 -12.71
CA LEU A 49 -0.46 -11.95 -11.49
C LEU A 49 -1.12 -13.10 -10.74
N ARG A 50 -2.45 -13.08 -10.59
CA ARG A 50 -3.23 -14.16 -9.98
C ARG A 50 -3.04 -15.48 -10.73
N ASP A 51 -3.08 -15.44 -12.06
CA ASP A 51 -2.86 -16.62 -12.89
C ASP A 51 -1.43 -17.17 -12.76
N ARG A 52 -0.43 -16.30 -12.61
CA ARG A 52 0.96 -16.72 -12.35
C ARG A 52 1.11 -17.36 -10.98
N LEU A 53 0.47 -16.80 -9.95
CA LEU A 53 0.43 -17.38 -8.61
C LEU A 53 -0.23 -18.76 -8.61
N LYS A 54 -1.39 -18.91 -9.28
CA LYS A 54 -2.10 -20.20 -9.40
C LYS A 54 -1.30 -21.27 -10.15
N ARG A 55 -0.48 -20.88 -11.12
CA ARG A 55 0.42 -21.81 -11.83
C ARG A 55 1.72 -22.09 -11.09
N GLY A 56 2.06 -21.29 -10.10
CA GLY A 56 3.26 -21.44 -9.28
C GLY A 56 2.97 -22.14 -7.96
N THR A 57 4.00 -22.29 -7.15
CA THR A 57 3.89 -22.75 -5.76
C THR A 57 3.45 -21.58 -4.87
N VAL A 58 2.32 -21.74 -4.18
CA VAL A 58 1.86 -20.80 -3.16
C VAL A 58 2.55 -21.12 -1.84
N PRO A 59 3.05 -20.13 -1.08
CA PRO A 59 3.65 -20.38 0.23
C PRO A 59 2.61 -20.88 1.23
N GLU A 60 3.03 -21.77 2.14
CA GLU A 60 2.16 -22.26 3.22
C GLU A 60 2.01 -21.23 4.36
N HIS A 61 3.00 -20.35 4.54
CA HIS A 61 3.02 -19.38 5.63
C HIS A 61 3.49 -18.01 5.16
N VAL A 62 2.75 -16.97 5.53
CA VAL A 62 3.11 -15.57 5.31
C VAL A 62 3.19 -14.83 6.64
N SER A 63 4.25 -14.03 6.83
CA SER A 63 4.43 -13.17 8.01
C SER A 63 4.45 -11.70 7.59
N ILE A 64 3.68 -10.86 8.30
CA ILE A 64 3.51 -9.44 7.97
C ILE A 64 3.79 -8.59 9.21
N ILE A 65 4.60 -7.54 9.03
CA ILE A 65 4.82 -6.51 10.04
C ILE A 65 3.99 -5.29 9.65
N MET A 66 2.99 -4.97 10.47
CA MET A 66 2.10 -3.82 10.22
C MET A 66 2.69 -2.54 10.80
N ASP A 67 3.72 -1.99 10.13
CA ASP A 67 4.30 -0.70 10.48
C ASP A 67 3.70 0.45 9.64
N GLY A 68 3.77 1.67 10.18
CA GLY A 68 3.47 2.90 9.45
C GLY A 68 2.12 3.54 9.75
N ASN A 69 1.27 2.95 10.59
CA ASN A 69 -0.05 3.51 10.93
C ASN A 69 0.04 4.95 11.48
N ARG A 70 1.05 5.24 12.31
CA ARG A 70 1.32 6.58 12.85
C ARG A 70 1.78 7.58 11.78
N ARG A 71 2.64 7.14 10.86
CA ARG A 71 3.14 7.97 9.74
C ARG A 71 2.01 8.26 8.76
N PHE A 72 1.14 7.29 8.50
CA PHE A 72 -0.07 7.46 7.70
C PHE A 72 -1.01 8.50 8.31
N ALA A 73 -1.31 8.40 9.60
CA ALA A 73 -2.15 9.37 10.31
C ALA A 73 -1.56 10.79 10.24
N CYS A 74 -0.26 10.94 10.52
CA CYS A 74 0.45 12.23 10.45
C CYS A 74 0.44 12.82 9.03
N SER A 75 0.65 12.00 7.99
CA SER A 75 0.62 12.47 6.59
C SER A 75 -0.77 12.92 6.10
N ARG A 76 -1.81 12.63 6.87
CA ARG A 76 -3.21 12.92 6.56
C ARG A 76 -3.85 13.89 7.55
N ASP A 77 -3.09 14.46 8.47
CA ASP A 77 -3.57 15.30 9.58
C ASP A 77 -4.71 14.61 10.38
N MET A 78 -4.57 13.30 10.60
CA MET A 78 -5.56 12.48 11.32
C MET A 78 -5.06 12.12 12.72
N GLU A 79 -6.01 11.94 13.63
CA GLU A 79 -5.73 11.41 14.97
C GLU A 79 -5.14 9.99 14.92
N LYS A 80 -4.29 9.68 15.89
CA LYS A 80 -3.57 8.38 15.97
C LYS A 80 -4.54 7.20 16.01
N GLU A 81 -5.64 7.34 16.75
CA GLU A 81 -6.67 6.31 16.89
C GLU A 81 -7.33 5.98 15.55
N VAL A 82 -7.57 7.00 14.72
CA VAL A 82 -8.12 6.81 13.36
C VAL A 82 -7.11 6.10 12.47
N GLY A 83 -5.81 6.36 12.62
CA GLY A 83 -4.74 5.61 11.95
C GLY A 83 -4.73 4.12 12.33
N HIS A 84 -4.98 3.80 13.60
CA HIS A 84 -5.08 2.43 14.07
C HIS A 84 -6.31 1.71 13.48
N LYS A 85 -7.45 2.38 13.40
CA LYS A 85 -8.66 1.84 12.76
C LYS A 85 -8.43 1.50 11.28
N HIS A 86 -7.77 2.38 10.53
CA HIS A 86 -7.41 2.11 9.12
C HIS A 86 -6.43 0.94 8.99
N GLY A 87 -5.48 0.81 9.91
CA GLY A 87 -4.58 -0.35 9.98
C GLY A 87 -5.34 -1.66 10.17
N LYS A 88 -6.34 -1.68 11.06
CA LYS A 88 -7.20 -2.85 11.29
C LYS A 88 -8.07 -3.19 10.08
N GLU A 89 -8.66 -2.20 9.42
CA GLU A 89 -9.43 -2.41 8.18
C GLU A 89 -8.54 -2.97 7.08
N LYS A 90 -7.31 -2.44 6.94
CA LYS A 90 -6.35 -2.97 5.97
C LYS A 90 -5.93 -4.40 6.28
N LEU A 91 -5.78 -4.74 7.57
CA LEU A 91 -5.48 -6.11 7.95
C LEU A 91 -6.60 -7.07 7.55
N LYS A 92 -7.87 -6.69 7.75
CA LYS A 92 -9.00 -7.53 7.31
C LYS A 92 -8.94 -7.81 5.81
N GLU A 93 -8.68 -6.79 4.99
CA GLU A 93 -8.51 -6.98 3.54
C GLU A 93 -7.36 -7.95 3.21
N VAL A 94 -6.23 -7.84 3.93
CA VAL A 94 -5.08 -8.74 3.73
C VAL A 94 -5.42 -10.17 4.15
N MET A 95 -6.15 -10.36 5.25
CA MET A 95 -6.62 -11.68 5.67
C MET A 95 -7.53 -12.30 4.60
N ASP A 96 -8.46 -11.53 4.05
CA ASP A 96 -9.31 -11.98 2.95
C ASP A 96 -8.47 -12.42 1.73
N TRP A 97 -7.42 -11.67 1.37
CA TRP A 97 -6.53 -12.05 0.27
C TRP A 97 -5.75 -13.34 0.54
N VAL A 98 -5.26 -13.53 1.77
CA VAL A 98 -4.52 -14.74 2.17
C VAL A 98 -5.43 -15.96 2.09
N LEU A 99 -6.68 -15.83 2.56
CA LEU A 99 -7.71 -16.86 2.44
C LEU A 99 -8.04 -17.17 0.97
N ASP A 100 -8.22 -16.14 0.14
CA ASP A 100 -8.48 -16.24 -1.30
C ASP A 100 -7.36 -16.95 -2.08
N LEU A 101 -6.14 -16.91 -1.55
CA LEU A 101 -4.95 -17.56 -2.10
C LEU A 101 -4.75 -18.98 -1.56
N GLY A 102 -5.51 -19.40 -0.56
CA GLY A 102 -5.41 -20.72 0.06
C GLY A 102 -4.18 -20.90 0.94
N ILE A 103 -3.67 -19.82 1.53
CA ILE A 103 -2.50 -19.86 2.42
C ILE A 103 -2.98 -20.23 3.83
N PRO A 104 -2.53 -21.36 4.41
CA PRO A 104 -3.06 -21.85 5.68
C PRO A 104 -2.57 -21.06 6.90
N TYR A 105 -1.38 -20.46 6.86
CA TYR A 105 -0.80 -19.75 8.00
C TYR A 105 -0.53 -18.28 7.69
N LEU A 106 -0.98 -17.40 8.58
CA LEU A 106 -0.69 -15.96 8.54
C LEU A 106 -0.24 -15.50 9.94
N THR A 107 0.97 -14.97 10.04
CA THR A 107 1.46 -14.32 11.26
C THR A 107 1.47 -12.83 11.05
N VAL A 108 0.87 -12.09 11.98
CA VAL A 108 0.83 -10.63 11.90
C VAL A 108 1.42 -10.03 13.17
N TYR A 109 2.45 -9.23 12.98
CA TYR A 109 3.02 -8.43 14.05
C TYR A 109 2.20 -7.14 14.19
N ALA A 110 1.18 -7.20 15.03
CA ALA A 110 0.24 -6.09 15.27
C ALA A 110 0.72 -5.13 16.38
N LEU A 111 1.57 -5.59 17.30
CA LEU A 111 2.03 -4.80 18.45
C LEU A 111 3.46 -5.20 18.82
N SER A 112 4.39 -4.24 18.88
CA SER A 112 5.74 -4.49 19.40
C SER A 112 5.78 -4.31 20.92
N THR A 113 6.50 -5.18 21.61
CA THR A 113 6.76 -5.08 23.07
C THR A 113 7.46 -3.76 23.44
N GLU A 114 8.26 -3.18 22.54
CA GLU A 114 8.86 -1.85 22.70
C GLU A 114 7.86 -0.69 22.62
N ASN A 115 6.74 -0.86 21.89
CA ASN A 115 5.65 0.12 21.87
C ASN A 115 4.85 0.09 23.18
N VAL A 116 4.84 -1.04 23.90
CA VAL A 116 4.10 -1.18 25.17
C VAL A 116 4.82 -0.46 26.32
N THR A 117 6.15 -0.42 26.30
CA THR A 117 6.95 0.16 27.41
C THR A 117 6.98 1.69 27.42
N GLY A 118 6.56 2.34 26.33
CA GLY A 118 6.52 3.80 26.19
C GLY A 118 5.12 4.42 26.00
N ARG A 119 4.05 3.65 26.21
CA ARG A 119 2.64 4.08 26.02
C ARG A 119 1.92 4.17 27.36
N GLU A 120 1.15 5.24 27.57
CA GLU A 120 0.26 5.42 28.73
C GLU A 120 -0.88 4.39 28.70
N GLY A 121 -1.33 3.96 29.89
CA GLY A 121 -2.18 2.79 30.09
C GLY A 121 -3.50 2.77 29.30
N GLU A 122 -4.13 3.93 29.08
CA GLU A 122 -5.42 4.02 28.35
C GLU A 122 -5.31 3.63 26.87
N GLU A 123 -4.19 3.93 26.20
CA GLU A 123 -3.99 3.59 24.78
C GLU A 123 -3.83 2.07 24.60
N LEU A 124 -3.24 1.40 25.60
CA LEU A 124 -3.03 -0.04 25.60
C LEU A 124 -4.35 -0.80 25.74
N ASP A 125 -5.21 -0.35 26.66
CA ASP A 125 -6.51 -0.95 26.92
C ASP A 125 -7.45 -0.84 25.70
N SER A 126 -7.44 0.30 25.01
CA SER A 126 -8.18 0.48 23.75
C SER A 126 -7.69 -0.47 22.64
N LEU A 127 -6.38 -0.75 22.56
CA LEU A 127 -5.83 -1.66 21.56
C LEU A 127 -6.20 -3.12 21.82
N TYR A 128 -6.19 -3.56 23.09
CA TYR A 128 -6.59 -4.93 23.46
C TYR A 128 -8.10 -5.15 23.27
N ALA A 129 -8.93 -4.16 23.58
CA ALA A 129 -10.38 -4.24 23.39
C ALA A 129 -10.79 -4.42 21.91
N GLN A 130 -9.92 -4.05 20.97
CA GLN A 130 -10.20 -4.13 19.53
C GLN A 130 -9.95 -5.52 18.91
N TRP A 131 -9.34 -6.48 19.61
CA TRP A 131 -9.07 -7.81 19.07
C TRP A 131 -9.92 -8.87 19.79
N PRO A 132 -10.64 -9.75 19.07
CA PRO A 132 -11.36 -10.85 19.72
C PRO A 132 -10.36 -11.80 20.41
N LEU A 133 -10.66 -12.13 21.67
CA LEU A 133 -9.92 -13.11 22.49
C LEU A 133 -9.70 -14.39 21.67
N GLY A 134 -8.43 -14.68 21.36
CA GLY A 134 -8.01 -15.85 20.57
C GLY A 134 -7.09 -15.54 19.38
N MET A 135 -6.94 -14.28 18.97
CA MET A 135 -6.04 -13.89 17.85
C MET A 135 -4.62 -13.49 18.27
N ILE A 136 -4.35 -13.36 19.57
CA ILE A 136 -3.05 -12.92 20.09
C ILE A 136 -2.49 -14.03 20.96
N HIS A 137 -1.61 -14.84 20.38
CA HIS A 137 -0.65 -15.62 21.14
C HIS A 137 0.65 -14.80 21.17
N VAL A 138 0.99 -14.29 22.35
CA VAL A 138 2.33 -13.72 22.64
C VAL A 138 3.30 -14.87 22.83
#